data_AF-A0A524JY58-F1
#
_entry.id   AF-A0A524JY58-F1
#
_cell.length_a   1.000
_cell.length_b   1.000
_cell.length_c   1.000
_cell.angle_alpha   90.00
_cell.angle_beta   90.00
_cell.angle_gamma   90.00
#
_symmetry.space_group_name_H-M   'P 1'
#
loop_
_entity.id
_entity.type
_entity.pdbx_description
1 polymer ?
#
loop_
_entity_poly.entity_id
_entity_poly.type
_entity_poly.pdbx_seq_one_letter_code
_entity_poly.pdbx_strand_id
1 'polypeptide(L)'
;MSYESNPILDKLPKHLKQYIKPQNYGDYSPIDQAVWRYVMRKNVDYLSKVAHGSYMEGLQKTGISIDHIPNLYGMNRILKGIGWAAVAVDGFIPPSAFMEFQAYNVLVIA
;
A
#
# COMPACT_ATOMS: atom_id res chain seq x y z
N MET A 1 15.18 -10.95 -6.66
CA MET A 1 13.96 -10.21 -6.27
C MET A 1 13.76 -10.41 -4.78
N SER A 2 14.23 -9.47 -3.96
CA SER A 2 14.13 -9.57 -2.49
C SER A 2 13.16 -8.51 -2.00
N TYR A 3 11.94 -8.92 -1.64
CA TYR A 3 11.22 -8.18 -0.61
C TYR A 3 11.94 -8.45 0.70
N GLU A 4 12.31 -7.41 1.46
CA GLU A 4 12.80 -7.65 2.81
C GLU A 4 11.70 -8.32 3.64
N SER A 5 12.07 -9.37 4.37
CA SER A 5 11.15 -10.21 5.15
C SER A 5 10.34 -9.35 6.11
N ASN A 6 9.03 -9.34 5.87
CA ASN A 6 8.02 -9.01 6.86
C ASN A 6 7.46 -10.35 7.36
N PRO A 7 7.45 -10.64 8.67
CA PRO A 7 6.92 -11.89 9.22
C PRO A 7 5.50 -12.23 8.76
N ILE A 8 4.73 -11.23 8.33
CA ILE A 8 3.39 -11.39 7.74
C ILE A 8 3.49 -11.97 6.33
N LEU A 9 4.39 -11.44 5.49
CA LEU A 9 4.60 -11.92 4.13
C LEU A 9 5.22 -13.33 4.09
N ASP A 10 5.98 -13.68 5.12
CA ASP A 10 6.56 -15.03 5.23
C ASP A 10 5.49 -16.11 5.39
N LYS A 11 4.35 -15.77 6.03
CA LYS A 11 3.19 -16.66 6.21
C LYS A 11 2.35 -16.84 4.96
N LEU A 12 2.56 -16.03 3.91
CA LEU A 12 1.76 -16.14 2.69
C LEU A 12 2.03 -17.48 1.97
N PRO A 13 0.96 -18.19 1.57
CA PRO A 13 1.10 -19.42 0.81
C PRO A 13 1.65 -19.16 -0.59
N LYS A 14 2.28 -20.19 -1.18
CA LYS A 14 3.02 -20.09 -2.44
C LYS A 14 2.12 -19.62 -3.60
N HIS A 15 0.85 -20.03 -3.62
CA HIS A 15 -0.08 -19.64 -4.67
C HIS A 15 -0.51 -18.16 -4.59
N LEU A 16 -0.35 -17.48 -3.46
CA LEU A 16 -0.56 -16.03 -3.41
C LEU A 16 0.69 -15.25 -3.83
N LYS A 17 1.88 -15.77 -3.48
CA LYS A 17 3.17 -15.13 -3.81
C LYS A 17 3.37 -14.92 -5.33
N GLN A 18 2.72 -15.71 -6.18
CA GLN A 18 2.79 -15.55 -7.64
C GLN A 18 2.18 -14.22 -8.14
N TYR A 19 1.27 -13.62 -7.39
CA TYR A 19 0.63 -12.34 -7.76
C TYR A 19 1.47 -11.13 -7.38
N ILE A 20 2.47 -11.29 -6.50
CA ILE A 20 3.27 -10.19 -5.96
C ILE A 20 4.27 -9.71 -7.01
N LYS A 21 4.26 -8.41 -7.28
CA LYS A 21 5.13 -7.71 -8.25
C LYS A 21 6.00 -6.66 -7.57
N PRO A 22 7.27 -6.49 -8.00
CA PRO A 22 8.14 -5.53 -7.35
C PRO A 22 7.67 -4.12 -7.68
N GLN A 23 7.64 -3.25 -6.68
CA GLN A 23 7.44 -1.82 -6.92
C GLN A 23 8.77 -1.24 -7.43
N ASN A 24 8.87 -1.10 -8.75
CA ASN A 24 9.98 -0.40 -9.37
C ASN A 24 9.80 1.11 -9.18
N TYR A 25 10.18 1.62 -8.01
CA TYR A 25 9.93 3.02 -7.65
C TYR A 25 10.55 4.04 -8.64
N GLY A 26 11.64 3.64 -9.32
CA GLY A 26 12.28 4.47 -10.36
C GLY A 26 11.44 4.66 -11.62
N ASP A 27 10.39 3.85 -11.84
CA ASP A 27 9.51 3.96 -13.00
C ASP A 27 8.52 5.14 -12.86
N TYR A 28 8.34 5.67 -11.65
CA TYR A 28 7.51 6.86 -11.44
C TYR A 28 8.20 8.12 -11.96
N SER A 29 7.58 8.73 -12.97
CA SER A 29 8.03 9.99 -13.54
C SER A 29 7.74 11.18 -12.63
N PRO A 30 8.37 12.35 -12.87
CA PRO A 30 7.98 13.59 -12.21
C PRO A 30 6.50 13.96 -12.39
N ILE A 31 5.88 13.53 -13.51
CA ILE A 31 4.46 13.74 -13.78
C ILE A 31 3.61 12.88 -12.83
N ASP A 32 3.95 11.61 -12.65
CA ASP A 32 3.24 10.71 -11.73
C ASP A 32 3.28 11.23 -10.29
N GLN A 33 4.45 11.71 -9.86
CA GLN A 33 4.61 12.36 -8.56
C GLN A 33 3.75 13.63 -8.44
N ALA A 34 3.62 14.41 -9.50
CA ALA A 34 2.76 15.61 -9.50
C ALA A 34 1.27 15.27 -9.45
N VAL A 35 0.84 14.24 -10.19
CA VAL A 35 -0.53 13.72 -10.16
C VAL A 35 -0.88 13.22 -8.76
N TRP A 36 0.02 12.44 -8.14
CA TRP A 36 -0.13 11.99 -6.76
C TRP A 36 -0.36 13.16 -5.80
N ARG A 37 0.53 14.15 -5.82
CA ARG A 37 0.39 15.35 -4.99
C ARG A 37 -0.95 16.05 -5.16
N TYR A 38 -1.37 16.22 -6.41
CA TYR A 38 -2.63 16.87 -6.72
C TYR A 38 -3.82 16.10 -6.13
N VAL A 39 -3.88 14.80 -6.38
CA VAL A 39 -4.96 13.92 -5.88
C VAL A 39 -4.97 13.89 -4.36
N MET A 40 -3.81 13.69 -3.72
CA MET A 40 -3.72 13.62 -2.26
C MET A 40 -4.12 14.93 -1.58
N ARG A 41 -3.72 16.08 -2.13
CA ARG A 41 -4.13 17.39 -1.59
C ARG A 41 -5.65 17.59 -1.68
N LYS A 42 -6.26 17.23 -2.81
CA LYS A 42 -7.73 17.27 -2.98
C LYS A 42 -8.44 16.34 -2.02
N ASN A 43 -7.96 15.10 -1.89
CA ASN A 43 -8.55 14.10 -1.01
C ASN A 43 -8.45 14.50 0.46
N VAL A 44 -7.29 14.97 0.93
CA VAL A 44 -7.10 15.39 2.32
C VAL A 44 -7.95 16.62 2.66
N ASP A 45 -8.02 17.62 1.78
CA ASP A 45 -8.87 18.81 2.01
C ASP A 45 -10.36 18.43 2.10
N TYR A 46 -10.84 17.52 1.27
CA TYR A 46 -12.23 17.10 1.28
C TYR A 46 -12.54 16.13 2.43
N LEU A 47 -11.79 15.03 2.55
CA LEU A 47 -12.07 13.94 3.49
C LEU A 47 -11.84 14.34 4.95
N SER A 48 -10.99 15.33 5.22
CA SER A 48 -10.88 15.88 6.59
C SER A 48 -12.17 16.50 7.12
N LYS A 49 -13.11 16.87 6.24
CA LYS A 49 -14.40 17.50 6.59
C LYS A 49 -15.55 16.49 6.68
N VAL A 50 -15.49 15.41 5.90
CA VAL A 50 -16.63 14.49 5.71
C VAL A 50 -16.36 13.06 6.16
N ALA A 51 -15.11 12.62 6.20
CA ALA A 51 -14.78 11.27 6.61
C ALA A 51 -14.84 11.14 8.14
N HIS A 52 -15.07 9.92 8.61
CA HIS A 52 -14.95 9.61 10.03
C HIS A 52 -13.55 9.97 10.54
N GLY A 53 -13.44 10.45 11.79
CA GLY A 53 -12.19 10.97 12.36
C GLY A 53 -11.01 9.99 12.30
N SER A 54 -11.30 8.69 12.32
CA SER A 54 -10.30 7.62 12.17
C SER A 54 -9.59 7.61 10.81
N TYR A 55 -10.16 8.24 9.77
CA TYR A 55 -9.57 8.27 8.44
C TYR A 55 -8.25 9.04 8.43
N MET A 56 -8.24 10.26 8.98
CA MET A 56 -7.05 11.11 9.00
C MET A 56 -5.97 10.53 9.92
N GLU A 57 -6.36 9.98 11.06
CA GLU A 57 -5.46 9.26 11.97
C GLU A 57 -4.87 8.01 11.29
N GLY A 58 -5.71 7.23 10.60
CA GLY A 58 -5.29 6.07 9.83
C GLY A 58 -4.30 6.43 8.73
N LEU A 59 -4.57 7.50 7.97
CA LEU A 59 -3.69 7.98 6.92
C LEU A 59 -2.28 8.29 7.47
N GLN A 60 -2.20 8.99 8.60
CA GLN A 60 -0.91 9.28 9.26
C GLN A 60 -0.21 7.99 9.73
N LYS A 61 -0.97 7.03 10.29
CA LYS A 61 -0.44 5.75 10.78
C LYS A 61 0.01 4.79 9.66
N THR A 62 -0.34 5.02 8.40
CA THR A 62 0.11 4.17 7.28
C THR A 62 1.44 4.63 6.66
N GLY A 63 1.92 5.83 6.99
CA GLY A 63 3.12 6.40 6.38
C GLY A 63 2.93 6.92 4.96
N ILE A 64 1.68 7.13 4.54
CA ILE A 64 1.36 7.71 3.25
C ILE A 64 1.67 9.21 3.29
N SER A 65 2.54 9.65 2.37
CA SER A 65 2.91 11.06 2.21
C SER A 65 2.00 11.75 1.20
N ILE A 66 1.75 13.04 1.41
CA ILE A 66 1.05 13.89 0.45
C ILE A 66 1.97 14.26 -0.72
N ASP A 67 3.28 14.40 -0.48
CA ASP A 67 4.19 15.04 -1.43
C ASP A 67 4.83 14.10 -2.46
N HIS A 68 4.83 12.79 -2.17
CA HIS A 68 5.40 11.77 -3.02
C HIS A 68 4.62 10.47 -2.93
N ILE A 69 4.62 9.71 -4.03
CA ILE A 69 4.12 8.33 -4.05
C ILE A 69 4.87 7.54 -2.96
N PRO A 70 4.19 6.75 -2.13
CA PRO A 70 4.85 6.03 -1.06
C PRO A 70 5.67 4.87 -1.62
N ASN A 71 6.85 4.67 -1.04
CA ASN A 71 7.63 3.46 -1.27
C ASN A 71 7.10 2.36 -0.34
N LEU A 72 6.66 1.23 -0.91
CA LEU A 72 6.11 0.08 -0.20
C LEU A 72 7.08 -0.49 0.84
N TYR A 73 8.38 -0.33 0.63
CA TYR A 73 9.38 -0.68 1.63
C TYR A 73 9.22 0.16 2.91
N GLY A 74 9.18 1.48 2.77
CA GLY A 74 8.97 2.40 3.88
C GLY A 74 7.61 2.21 4.55
N MET A 75 6.57 2.01 3.74
CA MET A 75 5.21 1.73 4.23
C MET A 75 5.16 0.45 5.06
N ASN A 76 5.78 -0.65 4.61
CA ASN A 76 5.79 -1.92 5.33
C ASN A 76 6.50 -1.85 6.68
N ARG A 77 7.50 -0.97 6.84
CA ARG A 77 8.13 -0.74 8.16
C ARG A 77 7.13 -0.19 9.18
N ILE A 78 6.19 0.64 8.74
CA ILE A 78 5.17 1.24 9.59
C ILE A 78 4.01 0.26 9.80
N LEU A 79 3.50 -0.36 8.72
CA LEU A 79 2.41 -1.34 8.81
C LEU A 79 2.75 -2.54 9.68
N LYS A 80 4.01 -2.95 9.73
CA LYS A 80 4.48 -4.00 10.65
C LYS A 80 4.14 -3.70 12.11
N GLY A 81 4.18 -2.43 12.53
CA GLY A 81 3.84 -2.00 13.88
C GLY A 81 2.37 -2.22 14.27
N ILE A 82 1.49 -2.34 13.28
CA ILE A 82 0.05 -2.59 13.48
C ILE A 82 -0.38 -3.99 13.03
N GLY A 83 0.56 -4.87 12.69
CA GLY A 83 0.26 -6.24 12.28
C GLY A 83 -0.22 -6.39 10.82
N TRP A 84 0.11 -5.43 9.96
CA TRP A 84 -0.24 -5.45 8.53
C TRP A 84 1.00 -5.42 7.62
N ALA A 85 0.80 -5.83 6.37
CA ALA A 85 1.75 -5.65 5.28
C ALA A 85 1.05 -5.13 4.02
N ALA A 86 1.80 -4.59 3.08
CA ALA A 86 1.32 -4.21 1.76
C ALA A 86 2.21 -4.81 0.66
N VAL A 87 1.60 -5.26 -0.43
CA VAL A 87 2.29 -5.80 -1.61
C VAL A 87 1.78 -5.13 -2.87
N ALA A 88 2.68 -4.90 -3.82
CA ALA A 88 2.29 -4.50 -5.18
C ALA A 88 1.87 -5.75 -5.98
N VAL A 89 0.86 -5.60 -6.84
CA VAL A 89 0.40 -6.63 -7.77
C VAL A 89 0.17 -6.03 -9.16
N ASP A 90 0.07 -6.90 -10.16
CA ASP A 90 -0.48 -6.49 -11.45
C ASP A 90 -1.99 -6.21 -11.26
N GLY A 91 -2.48 -5.07 -11.74
CA GLY A 91 -3.70 -4.43 -11.21
C GLY A 91 -4.96 -5.28 -11.15
N PHE A 92 -5.04 -6.38 -11.91
CA PHE A 92 -6.08 -7.38 -11.78
C PHE A 92 -5.57 -8.72 -11.22
N ILE A 93 -6.06 -9.10 -10.05
CA ILE A 93 -5.91 -10.44 -9.47
C ILE A 93 -7.29 -11.08 -9.26
N PRO A 94 -7.40 -12.42 -9.22
CA PRO A 94 -8.68 -13.08 -8.95
C PRO A 94 -9.28 -12.60 -7.61
N PRO A 95 -10.59 -12.30 -7.53
CA PRO A 95 -11.23 -11.84 -6.30
C PRO A 95 -11.01 -12.78 -5.10
N SER A 96 -10.95 -14.09 -5.35
CA SER A 96 -10.64 -15.08 -4.31
C SER A 96 -9.24 -14.88 -3.72
N ALA A 97 -8.24 -14.63 -4.57
CA ALA A 97 -6.88 -14.34 -4.13
C ALA A 97 -6.82 -13.00 -3.37
N PHE A 98 -7.53 -11.97 -3.84
CA PHE A 98 -7.63 -10.68 -3.14
C PHE A 98 -8.18 -10.85 -1.72
N MET A 99 -9.28 -11.59 -1.57
CA MET A 99 -9.87 -11.87 -0.26
C MET A 99 -8.93 -12.69 0.63
N GLU A 100 -8.22 -13.66 0.05
CA GLU A 100 -7.25 -14.46 0.80
C GLU A 100 -6.08 -13.60 1.31
N PHE A 101 -5.56 -12.66 0.52
CA PHE A 101 -4.57 -11.69 1.02
C PHE A 101 -5.07 -10.91 2.24
N GLN A 102 -6.34 -10.49 2.26
CA GLN A 102 -6.92 -9.79 3.42
C GLN A 102 -6.97 -10.68 4.66
N ALA A 103 -7.23 -11.99 4.51
CA ALA A 103 -7.21 -12.94 5.63
C ALA A 103 -5.82 -13.08 6.28
N TYR A 104 -4.75 -12.72 5.55
CA TYR A 104 -3.37 -12.67 6.06
C TYR A 104 -2.93 -11.27 6.52
N ASN A 105 -3.84 -10.28 6.61
CA ASN A 105 -3.53 -8.87 6.89
C ASN A 105 -2.54 -8.26 5.87
N VAL A 106 -2.71 -8.63 4.60
CA VAL A 106 -1.89 -8.10 3.49
C VAL A 106 -2.77 -7.26 2.57
N LEU A 107 -2.45 -5.97 2.48
CA LEU A 107 -3.06 -5.03 1.55
C LEU A 107 -2.45 -5.22 0.17
N VAL A 108 -3.32 -5.31 -0.83
CA VAL A 108 -2.94 -5.46 -2.23
C VAL A 108 -3.08 -4.10 -2.91
N ILE A 109 -2.01 -3.62 -3.56
CA ILE A 109 -1.94 -2.30 -4.20
C ILE A 109 -1.51 -2.48 -5.66
N ALA A 110 -2.17 -1.77 -6.58
CA ALA A 110 -1.83 -1.73 -8.00
C ALA A 110 -0.84 -0.60 -8.30
#